data_AF-A0A7X7A0R5-F1
#
_entry.id   AF-A0A7X7A0R5-F1
#
_cell.length_a   1.000
_cell.length_b   1.000
_cell.length_c   1.000
_cell.angle_alpha   90.00
_cell.angle_beta   90.00
_cell.angle_gamma   90.00
#
_symmetry.space_group_name_H-M   'P 1'
#
loop_
_entity.id
_entity.type
_entity.pdbx_description
1 polymer ?
#
loop_
_entity_poly.entity_id
_entity_poly.type
_entity_poly.pdbx_seq_one_letter_code
_entity_poly.pdbx_strand_id
1 'polypeptide(L)'
;MTDLNLHKNDGEDYIIINPHSAAFRFGQGFFSTTLIYQGVPLWIDDHINRLNYSLKAFNLPPVDHIKMRTRAIKWAQLKQDEFNLMRLLVWPDKEHSSFYISGEKVPLKKKPFRLAIASFRRHSSEIIYQYKSFNYWQNLLAYEEANNKGCEDAIILNEKGEVCETSRCNI
;
A
#
# COMPACT_ATOMS: atom_id res chain seq x y z
N MET A 1 -23.75 17.74 -3.61
CA MET A 1 -23.63 18.33 -2.27
C MET A 1 -23.33 17.22 -1.29
N THR A 2 -22.06 17.07 -0.92
CA THR A 2 -21.60 16.37 0.28
C THR A 2 -20.15 16.79 0.46
N ASP A 3 -19.98 17.68 1.43
CA ASP A 3 -18.73 18.29 1.83
C ASP A 3 -17.81 17.22 2.45
N LEU A 4 -16.58 17.12 1.95
CA LEU A 4 -15.49 16.47 2.68
C LEU A 4 -15.03 17.44 3.78
N ASN A 5 -15.87 17.62 4.79
CA ASN A 5 -15.47 18.26 6.03
C ASN A 5 -14.71 17.23 6.87
N LEU A 6 -13.45 17.53 7.15
CA LEU A 6 -12.67 16.86 8.19
C LEU A 6 -13.36 17.15 9.53
N HIS A 7 -14.17 16.21 10.02
CA HIS A 7 -14.70 16.28 11.37
C HIS A 7 -13.59 15.89 12.35
N LYS A 8 -13.07 16.87 13.08
CA LYS A 8 -12.28 16.63 14.29
C LYS A 8 -13.24 16.38 15.45
N ASN A 9 -13.51 15.12 15.75
CA ASN A 9 -13.98 14.72 17.08
C ASN A 9 -12.90 13.82 17.70
N ASP A 10 -12.55 14.12 18.95
CA ASP A 10 -11.89 13.20 19.89
C ASP A 10 -10.43 12.80 19.61
N GLY A 11 -9.62 13.68 19.01
CA GLY A 11 -8.16 13.52 19.00
C GLY A 11 -7.60 12.40 18.11
N GLU A 12 -8.47 11.67 17.41
CA GLU A 12 -8.08 10.72 16.35
C GLU A 12 -8.36 11.35 14.97
N ASP A 13 -7.35 11.36 14.09
CA ASP A 13 -7.47 11.85 12.71
C ASP A 13 -8.27 10.81 11.88
N TYR A 14 -9.61 10.89 11.90
CA TYR A 14 -10.45 10.07 11.03
C TYR A 14 -10.55 10.67 9.62
N ILE A 15 -10.43 9.80 8.60
CA ILE A 15 -10.82 10.13 7.22
C ILE A 15 -12.21 9.58 6.96
N ILE A 16 -13.06 10.43 6.38
CA ILE A 16 -14.37 10.02 5.86
C ILE A 16 -14.17 9.57 4.42
N ILE A 17 -14.43 8.29 4.16
CA ILE A 17 -14.44 7.73 2.80
C ILE A 17 -15.89 7.56 2.36
N ASN A 18 -16.22 8.09 1.18
CA ASN A 18 -17.52 7.85 0.57
C ASN A 18 -17.61 6.38 0.13
N PRO A 19 -18.58 5.58 0.64
CA PRO A 19 -18.74 4.18 0.22
C PRO A 19 -19.12 4.03 -1.26
N HIS A 20 -19.59 5.09 -1.91
CA HIS A 20 -19.83 5.12 -3.35
C HIS A 20 -18.58 5.43 -4.19
N SER A 21 -17.44 5.76 -3.56
CA SER A 21 -16.18 6.02 -4.27
C SER A 21 -15.68 4.77 -4.99
N ALA A 22 -15.00 4.96 -6.12
CA ALA A 22 -14.40 3.84 -6.85
C ALA A 22 -13.28 3.15 -6.05
N ALA A 23 -12.61 3.90 -5.17
CA ALA A 23 -11.63 3.36 -4.22
C ALA A 23 -12.23 2.25 -3.35
N PHE A 24 -13.40 2.51 -2.76
CA PHE A 24 -14.07 1.53 -1.90
C PHE A 24 -14.78 0.44 -2.69
N ARG A 25 -15.51 0.80 -3.76
CA ARG A 25 -16.32 -0.16 -4.53
C ARG A 25 -15.50 -1.13 -5.39
N PHE A 26 -14.35 -0.68 -5.90
CA PHE A 26 -13.60 -1.40 -6.93
C PHE A 26 -12.10 -1.50 -6.63
N GLY A 27 -11.64 -1.04 -5.46
CA GLY A 27 -10.21 -1.02 -5.15
C GLY A 27 -9.42 -0.09 -6.08
N GLN A 28 -10.05 0.96 -6.64
CA GLN A 28 -9.38 1.89 -7.54
C GLN A 28 -8.50 2.86 -6.74
N GLY A 29 -7.28 2.42 -6.45
CA GLY A 29 -6.28 3.21 -5.74
C GLY A 29 -4.98 2.44 -5.58
N PHE A 30 -3.96 3.14 -5.12
CA PHE A 30 -2.61 2.61 -4.97
C PHE A 30 -2.05 2.90 -3.59
N PHE A 31 -1.12 2.05 -3.16
CA PHE A 31 -0.42 2.23 -1.91
C PHE A 31 1.09 2.07 -2.05
N SER A 32 1.78 2.60 -1.06
CA SER A 32 3.21 2.51 -0.91
C SER A 32 3.52 2.41 0.58
N THR A 33 4.53 1.62 0.96
CA THR A 33 4.96 1.51 2.35
C THR A 33 6.45 1.83 2.42
N THR A 34 6.86 2.64 3.40
CA THR A 34 8.26 2.98 3.65
C THR A 34 8.61 2.85 5.13
N LEU A 35 9.88 2.62 5.44
CA LEU A 35 10.43 2.61 6.79
C LEU A 35 10.57 4.05 7.30
N ILE A 36 10.27 4.27 8.58
CA ILE A 36 10.62 5.48 9.31
C ILE A 36 11.85 5.15 10.15
N TYR A 37 12.92 5.91 9.95
CA TYR A 37 14.16 5.79 10.70
C TYR A 37 14.52 7.16 11.30
N GLN A 38 14.58 7.25 12.62
CA GLN A 38 14.89 8.49 13.35
C GLN A 38 14.03 9.69 12.89
N GLY A 39 12.72 9.46 12.76
CA GLY A 39 11.76 10.49 12.32
C GLY A 39 11.79 10.81 10.83
N VAL A 40 12.57 10.09 10.01
CA VAL A 40 12.68 10.29 8.56
C VAL A 40 12.05 9.13 7.81
N PRO A 41 11.05 9.37 6.92
CA PRO A 41 10.56 8.34 6.02
C PRO A 41 11.58 8.14 4.89
N LEU A 42 12.12 6.93 4.77
CA LEU A 42 13.17 6.64 3.79
C LEU A 42 12.63 6.70 2.36
N TRP A 43 13.43 7.24 1.43
CA TRP A 43 13.13 7.30 -0.02
C TRP A 43 11.74 7.86 -0.35
N ILE A 44 11.24 8.81 0.45
CA ILE A 44 9.85 9.29 0.34
C ILE A 44 9.51 9.79 -1.07
N ASP A 45 10.45 10.46 -1.73
CA ASP A 45 10.29 10.97 -3.09
C ASP A 45 10.12 9.81 -4.10
N ASP A 46 10.88 8.71 -3.97
CA ASP A 46 10.73 7.52 -4.82
C ASP A 46 9.39 6.82 -4.60
N HIS A 47 8.94 6.77 -3.34
CA HIS A 47 7.64 6.22 -2.99
C HIS A 47 6.49 7.04 -3.59
N ILE A 48 6.58 8.37 -3.60
CA ILE A 48 5.58 9.26 -4.23
C ILE A 48 5.64 9.15 -5.75
N ASN A 49 6.84 9.11 -6.34
CA ASN A 49 7.04 8.92 -7.77
C ASN A 49 6.42 7.61 -8.26
N ARG A 50 6.59 6.51 -7.50
CA ARG A 50 5.96 5.22 -7.80
C ARG A 50 4.44 5.30 -7.77
N LEU A 51 3.86 6.03 -6.82
CA LEU A 51 2.42 6.23 -6.72
C LEU A 51 1.90 7.03 -7.93
N ASN A 52 2.57 8.12 -8.30
CA ASN A 52 2.21 8.93 -9.47
C ASN A 52 2.40 8.17 -10.79
N TYR A 53 3.42 7.33 -10.91
CA TYR A 53 3.58 6.42 -12.03
C TYR A 53 2.39 5.45 -12.15
N SER A 54 1.94 4.90 -11.02
CA SER A 54 0.78 4.01 -10.97
C SER A 54 -0.51 4.74 -11.35
N LEU A 55 -0.76 5.92 -10.80
CA LEU A 55 -1.92 6.75 -11.15
C LEU A 55 -1.96 7.06 -12.66
N LYS A 56 -0.81 7.47 -13.22
CA LYS A 56 -0.68 7.77 -14.65
C LYS A 56 -0.99 6.56 -15.53
N ALA A 57 -0.51 5.36 -15.18
CA ALA A 57 -0.74 4.15 -15.97
C ALA A 57 -2.22 3.77 -16.11
N PHE A 58 -3.07 4.25 -15.19
CA PHE A 58 -4.52 4.01 -15.20
C PHE A 58 -5.32 5.28 -15.54
N ASN A 59 -4.68 6.31 -16.10
CA ASN A 59 -5.30 7.59 -16.46
C ASN A 59 -6.01 8.29 -15.28
N LEU A 60 -5.45 8.17 -14.08
CA LEU A 60 -5.96 8.82 -12.87
C LEU A 60 -5.20 10.12 -12.59
N PRO A 61 -5.86 11.13 -11.99
CA PRO A 61 -5.19 12.39 -11.65
C PRO A 61 -4.02 12.14 -10.70
N PRO A 62 -2.88 12.85 -10.85
CA PRO A 62 -1.74 12.68 -9.97
C PRO A 62 -2.03 13.19 -8.56
N VAL A 63 -1.25 12.71 -7.59
CA VAL A 63 -1.18 13.34 -6.27
C VAL A 63 -0.17 14.50 -6.30
N ASP A 64 -0.48 15.57 -5.59
CA ASP A 64 0.46 16.69 -5.37
C ASP A 64 1.68 16.20 -4.57
N HIS A 65 2.81 16.13 -5.27
CA HIS A 65 4.07 15.63 -4.73
C HIS A 65 4.54 16.44 -3.52
N ILE A 66 4.54 17.77 -3.63
CA ILE A 66 5.09 18.66 -2.59
C ILE A 66 4.22 18.58 -1.35
N LYS A 67 2.89 18.61 -1.53
CA LYS A 67 1.92 18.49 -0.44
C LYS A 67 2.04 17.16 0.30
N MET A 68 2.10 16.05 -0.45
CA MET A 68 2.21 14.72 0.13
C MET A 68 3.55 14.52 0.86
N ARG A 69 4.66 14.95 0.24
CA ARG A 69 6.01 14.89 0.85
C ARG A 69 6.08 15.67 2.15
N THR A 70 5.59 16.92 2.15
CA THR A 70 5.58 17.78 3.34
C THR A 70 4.77 17.14 4.47
N ARG A 71 3.60 16.58 4.15
CA ARG A 71 2.76 15.91 5.16
C ARG A 71 3.40 14.60 5.66
N ALA A 72 4.04 13.83 4.79
CA ALA A 72 4.74 12.60 5.18
C ALA A 72 5.91 12.88 6.13
N ILE A 73 6.78 13.84 5.83
CA ILE A 73 7.92 14.20 6.69
C ILE A 73 7.42 14.67 8.06
N LYS A 74 6.44 15.59 8.08
CA LYS A 74 5.87 16.08 9.34
C LYS A 74 5.23 14.95 10.16
N TRP A 75 4.49 14.06 9.51
CA TRP A 75 3.85 12.93 10.17
C TRP A 75 4.89 11.98 10.77
N ALA A 76 5.95 11.66 10.03
CA ALA A 76 7.01 10.77 10.49
C ALA A 76 7.73 11.32 11.74
N GLN A 77 8.01 12.62 11.77
CA GLN A 77 8.64 13.27 12.94
C GLN A 77 7.75 13.23 14.18
N LEU A 78 6.44 13.48 14.01
CA LEU A 78 5.49 13.49 15.11
C LEU A 78 5.20 12.09 15.66
N LYS A 79 5.33 11.05 14.84
CA LYS A 79 4.88 9.69 15.14
C LYS A 79 6.00 8.65 15.25
N GLN A 80 7.26 9.09 15.28
CA GLN A 80 8.43 8.19 15.27
C GLN A 80 8.51 7.20 16.43
N ASP A 81 7.96 7.54 17.60
CA ASP A 81 7.97 6.65 18.77
C ASP A 81 6.83 5.60 18.72
N GLU A 82 5.77 5.95 17.99
CA GLU A 82 4.57 5.12 17.78
C GLU A 82 4.77 4.14 16.64
N PHE A 83 5.35 4.56 15.52
CA PHE A 83 5.40 3.78 14.28
C PHE A 83 6.80 3.78 13.64
N ASN A 84 7.18 2.63 13.07
CA ASN A 84 8.40 2.50 12.28
C ASN A 84 8.13 2.15 10.81
N LEU A 85 6.88 1.86 10.43
CA LEU A 85 6.45 1.80 9.05
C LEU A 85 5.40 2.87 8.77
N MET A 86 5.55 3.54 7.64
CA MET A 86 4.58 4.48 7.09
C MET A 86 3.91 3.86 5.86
N ARG A 87 2.59 3.89 5.83
CA ARG A 87 1.80 3.54 4.65
C ARG A 87 1.16 4.79 4.06
N LEU A 88 1.33 4.93 2.76
CA LEU A 88 0.77 5.96 1.92
C LEU A 88 -0.32 5.32 1.06
N LEU A 89 -1.54 5.85 1.12
CA LEU A 89 -2.65 5.45 0.24
C LEU A 89 -2.99 6.63 -0.67
N VAL A 90 -3.27 6.36 -1.95
CA VAL A 90 -3.75 7.37 -2.91
C VAL A 90 -4.92 6.81 -3.71
N TRP A 91 -5.92 7.64 -3.97
CA TRP A 91 -7.09 7.25 -4.75
C TRP A 91 -7.70 8.48 -5.46
N PRO A 92 -8.41 8.29 -6.58
CA PRO A 92 -9.08 9.39 -7.26
C PRO A 92 -10.26 9.91 -6.45
N ASP A 93 -10.35 11.22 -6.35
CA ASP A 93 -11.41 11.98 -5.68
C ASP A 93 -11.85 13.14 -6.58
N LYS A 94 -12.88 12.89 -7.38
CA LYS A 94 -13.37 13.79 -8.44
C LYS A 94 -12.25 14.15 -9.43
N GLU A 95 -11.81 15.40 -9.45
CA GLU A 95 -10.83 15.94 -10.40
C GLU A 95 -9.36 15.84 -9.90
N HIS A 96 -9.14 15.39 -8.66
CA HIS A 96 -7.82 15.25 -8.07
C HIS A 96 -7.64 13.86 -7.45
N SER A 97 -6.44 13.54 -6.98
CA SER A 97 -6.22 12.38 -6.11
C SER A 97 -6.12 12.81 -4.65
N SER A 98 -6.86 12.11 -3.80
CA SER A 98 -6.76 12.20 -2.35
C SER A 98 -5.73 11.21 -1.83
N PHE A 99 -5.18 11.49 -0.65
CA PHE A 99 -4.20 10.60 -0.01
C PHE A 99 -4.41 10.50 1.51
N TYR A 100 -3.98 9.37 2.06
CA TYR A 100 -3.96 9.11 3.50
C TYR A 100 -2.59 8.56 3.92
N ILE A 101 -2.17 8.92 5.13
CA ILE A 101 -0.94 8.44 5.74
C ILE A 101 -1.32 7.78 7.05
N SER A 102 -0.92 6.52 7.19
CA SER A 102 -1.02 5.75 8.43
C SER A 102 0.32 5.09 8.72
N GLY A 103 0.44 4.45 9.88
CA GLY A 103 1.60 3.64 10.17
C GLY A 103 1.29 2.45 11.04
N GLU A 104 2.32 1.62 11.15
CA GLU A 104 2.30 0.40 11.92
C GLU A 104 3.63 0.27 12.65
N LYS A 105 3.59 -0.32 13.84
CA LYS A 105 4.80 -0.68 14.59
C LYS A 105 5.10 -2.15 14.34
N VAL A 106 6.08 -2.41 13.47
CA VAL A 106 6.45 -3.77 13.09
C VAL A 106 7.83 -4.13 13.66
N PRO A 107 7.96 -5.21 14.44
CA PRO A 107 9.26 -5.64 14.94
C PRO A 107 10.13 -6.16 13.79
N LEU A 108 11.43 -5.85 13.84
CA LEU A 108 12.39 -6.39 12.88
C LEU A 108 12.59 -7.89 13.13
N LYS A 109 12.20 -8.72 12.16
CA LYS A 109 12.46 -10.18 12.20
C LYS A 109 13.83 -10.47 11.59
N LYS A 110 14.67 -11.24 12.29
CA LYS A 110 16.03 -11.64 11.86
C LYS A 110 16.18 -13.12 11.54
N LYS A 111 15.07 -13.87 11.41
CA LYS A 111 15.09 -15.31 11.16
C LYS A 111 14.80 -15.60 9.68
N PRO A 112 15.40 -16.65 9.10
CA PRO A 112 15.07 -17.08 7.74
C PRO A 112 13.59 -17.48 7.68
N PHE A 113 12.94 -17.17 6.56
CA PHE A 113 11.54 -17.52 6.32
C PHE A 113 11.48 -18.84 5.54
N ARG A 114 10.55 -19.70 5.91
CA ARG A 114 10.11 -20.84 5.09
C ARG A 114 9.00 -20.34 4.17
N LEU A 115 9.09 -20.74 2.92
CA LEU A 115 8.15 -20.33 1.87
C LEU A 115 7.34 -21.52 1.40
N ALA A 116 6.02 -21.34 1.28
CA ALA A 116 5.14 -22.27 0.59
C ALA A 116 4.95 -21.81 -0.87
N ILE A 117 4.67 -22.73 -1.79
CA ILE A 117 4.18 -22.34 -3.12
C ILE A 117 2.66 -22.20 -3.03
N ALA A 118 2.13 -21.05 -3.49
CA ALA A 118 0.70 -20.81 -3.56
C ALA A 118 0.00 -21.82 -4.48
N SER A 119 -1.20 -22.24 -4.11
CA SER A 119 -2.00 -23.22 -4.87
C SER A 119 -2.48 -22.68 -6.23
N PHE A 120 -2.64 -21.36 -6.34
CA PHE A 120 -3.07 -20.68 -7.56
C PHE A 120 -1.89 -20.03 -8.32
N ARG A 121 -2.19 -19.48 -9.48
CA ARG A 121 -1.22 -18.80 -10.38
C ARG A 121 -1.69 -17.40 -10.70
N ARG A 122 -0.76 -16.55 -11.10
CA ARG A 122 -1.05 -15.27 -11.76
C ARG A 122 -0.85 -15.41 -13.25
N HIS A 123 -1.67 -14.72 -14.03
CA HIS A 123 -1.44 -14.66 -15.45
C HIS A 123 -0.52 -13.48 -15.75
N SER A 124 0.54 -13.71 -16.53
CA SER A 124 1.59 -12.72 -16.81
C SER A 124 1.07 -11.47 -17.53
N SER A 125 -0.11 -11.54 -18.16
CA SER A 125 -0.77 -10.40 -18.81
C SER A 125 -1.65 -9.56 -17.87
N GLU A 126 -1.85 -9.97 -16.61
CA GLU A 126 -2.68 -9.24 -15.66
C GLU A 126 -1.95 -7.99 -15.19
N ILE A 127 -2.42 -6.83 -15.68
CA ILE A 127 -1.79 -5.54 -15.43
C ILE A 127 -1.73 -5.18 -13.94
N ILE A 128 -2.72 -5.62 -13.14
CA ILE A 128 -2.88 -5.17 -11.76
C ILE A 128 -1.71 -5.60 -10.85
N TYR A 129 -1.04 -6.72 -11.16
CA TYR A 129 0.08 -7.22 -10.36
C TYR A 129 1.40 -6.48 -10.61
N GLN A 130 1.45 -5.60 -11.61
CA GLN A 130 2.61 -4.73 -11.84
C GLN A 130 2.58 -3.50 -10.91
N TYR A 131 1.49 -3.28 -10.18
CA TYR A 131 1.27 -2.09 -9.36
C TYR A 131 0.86 -2.47 -7.93
N LYS A 132 1.33 -1.69 -6.94
CA LYS A 132 0.87 -1.81 -5.54
C LYS A 132 -0.50 -1.15 -5.41
N SER A 133 -1.54 -1.83 -5.89
CA SER A 133 -2.93 -1.35 -5.86
C SER A 133 -3.68 -1.79 -4.60
N PHE A 134 -4.87 -1.26 -4.36
CA PHE A 134 -5.74 -1.73 -3.27
C PHE A 134 -6.27 -3.17 -3.50
N ASN A 135 -6.08 -3.75 -4.69
CA ASN A 135 -6.50 -5.11 -5.04
C ASN A 135 -5.51 -6.17 -4.51
N TYR A 136 -5.22 -6.12 -3.21
CA TYR A 136 -4.20 -6.93 -2.56
C TYR A 136 -4.75 -8.23 -1.94
N TRP A 137 -6.03 -8.54 -2.16
CA TRP A 137 -6.66 -9.71 -1.54
C TRP A 137 -6.02 -11.01 -2.03
N GLN A 138 -5.69 -11.17 -3.31
CA GLN A 138 -5.00 -12.38 -3.76
C GLN A 138 -3.65 -12.61 -3.05
N ASN A 139 -2.88 -11.54 -2.79
CA ASN A 139 -1.67 -11.63 -1.98
C ASN A 139 -1.98 -12.07 -0.54
N LEU A 140 -3.05 -11.55 0.06
CA LEU A 140 -3.50 -11.95 1.40
C LEU A 140 -3.88 -13.44 1.45
N LEU A 141 -4.59 -13.95 0.45
CA LEU A 141 -4.94 -15.38 0.36
C LEU A 141 -3.70 -16.27 0.23
N ALA A 142 -2.72 -15.87 -0.59
CA ALA A 142 -1.45 -16.60 -0.71
C ALA A 142 -0.73 -16.66 0.65
N TYR A 143 -0.71 -15.53 1.38
CA TYR A 143 -0.13 -15.49 2.72
C TYR A 143 -0.85 -16.38 3.72
N GLU A 144 -2.18 -16.33 3.75
CA GLU A 144 -3.00 -17.17 4.64
C GLU A 144 -2.78 -18.65 4.33
N GLU A 145 -2.70 -19.02 3.05
CA GLU A 145 -2.39 -20.38 2.62
C GLU A 145 -1.01 -20.83 3.14
N ALA A 146 0.02 -20.00 3.03
CA ALA A 146 1.35 -20.30 3.56
C ALA A 146 1.33 -20.46 5.09
N ASN A 147 0.68 -19.55 5.80
CA ASN A 147 0.54 -19.62 7.25
C ASN A 147 -0.13 -20.92 7.69
N ASN A 148 -1.20 -21.34 7.00
CA ASN A 148 -1.91 -22.60 7.28
C ASN A 148 -1.03 -23.84 7.04
N LYS A 149 -0.03 -23.74 6.15
CA LYS A 149 1.00 -24.76 5.93
C LYS A 149 2.19 -24.65 6.91
N GLY A 150 2.11 -23.71 7.85
CA GLY A 150 3.18 -23.43 8.81
C GLY A 150 4.39 -22.76 8.17
N CYS A 151 4.26 -22.07 7.05
CA CYS A 151 5.28 -21.24 6.42
C CYS A 151 5.05 -19.75 6.71
N GLU A 152 6.09 -18.91 6.61
CA GLU A 152 5.99 -17.49 6.95
C GLU A 152 5.56 -16.60 5.78
N ASP A 153 5.71 -17.07 4.53
CA ASP A 153 5.25 -16.37 3.32
C ASP A 153 5.04 -17.38 2.17
N ALA A 154 4.41 -16.93 1.08
CA ALA A 154 4.15 -17.73 -0.11
C ALA A 154 4.94 -17.19 -1.31
N ILE A 155 5.49 -18.10 -2.13
CA ILE A 155 5.92 -17.83 -3.51
C ILE A 155 4.70 -17.96 -4.42
N ILE A 156 4.51 -16.97 -5.29
CA ILE A 156 3.47 -16.98 -6.33
C ILE A 156 4.14 -17.22 -7.67
N LEU A 157 3.59 -18.17 -8.43
CA LEU A 157 4.06 -18.52 -9.77
C LEU A 157 3.11 -17.98 -10.83
N ASN A 158 3.61 -17.77 -12.05
CA ASN A 158 2.77 -17.43 -13.19
C ASN A 158 2.15 -18.67 -13.86
N GLU A 159 1.35 -18.47 -14.91
CA GLU A 159 0.70 -19.52 -15.69
C GLU A 159 1.67 -20.52 -16.34
N LYS A 160 2.94 -20.15 -16.50
CA LYS A 160 4.02 -20.98 -17.06
C LYS A 160 4.82 -21.73 -15.98
N GLY A 161 4.50 -21.53 -14.70
CA GLY A 161 5.25 -22.09 -13.57
C GLY A 161 6.52 -21.33 -13.22
N GLU A 162 6.71 -20.14 -13.77
CA GLU A 162 7.86 -19.27 -13.47
C GLU A 162 7.60 -18.45 -12.19
N VAL A 163 8.66 -18.12 -11.47
CA VAL A 163 8.56 -17.35 -10.21
C VAL A 163 8.22 -15.89 -10.50
N CYS A 164 7.25 -15.33 -9.77
CA CYS A 164 6.91 -13.91 -9.84
C CYS A 164 7.49 -13.13 -8.66
N GLU A 165 6.91 -13.32 -7.48
CA GLU A 165 7.23 -12.64 -6.23
C GLU A 165 6.66 -13.45 -5.06
N THR A 166 6.93 -13.01 -3.82
CA THR A 166 6.22 -13.52 -2.65
C THR A 166 4.89 -12.79 -2.45
N SER A 167 4.12 -13.12 -1.39
CA SER A 167 2.90 -12.37 -1.09
C SER A 167 3.16 -10.89 -0.75
N ARG A 168 4.37 -10.52 -0.32
CA ARG A 168 4.70 -9.16 0.16
C ARG A 168 6.01 -8.57 -0.34
N CYS A 169 6.91 -9.39 -0.88
CA CYS A 169 8.26 -9.01 -1.25
C CYS A 169 8.60 -9.56 -2.64
N ASN A 170 9.54 -8.92 -3.33
CA ASN A 170 10.17 -9.52 -4.50
C ASN A 170 11.16 -10.62 -4.06
N ILE A 171 11.48 -11.54 -4.97
CA ILE A 171 12.44 -12.65 -4.81
C ILE A 171 13.37 -12.73 -6.00
#